data_AF-K1GID5-F1
#
_entry.id   AF-K1GID5-F1
#
_cell.length_a   1.000
_cell.length_b   1.000
_cell.length_c   1.000
_cell.angle_alpha   90.00
_cell.angle_beta   90.00
_cell.angle_gamma   90.00
#
_symmetry.space_group_name_H-M   'P 1'
#
loop_
_entity.id
_entity.type
_entity.pdbx_description
1 polymer ?
#
loop_
_entity_poly.entity_id
_entity_poly.type
_entity_poly.pdbx_seq_one_letter_code
_entity_poly.pdbx_strand_id
1 'polypeptide(L)'
;MGTTEKEMNILELNQDEKTGLVYIKDSKKLFTGVGKTYYESGKLESIFRFKDGVLEGNGIGYYESGKISFTFNFTKGNINGITKSYYESGKIRTEKKFIDGKLDGSSKGYYENGKIAYEENYLNGKLNGNSKFYYENGNLKADLFYKNDMLDGTVIEYLEDGKKTSVSNYKNGKLEGEKLSYYKNGSLYIEANYSNDELDGDIKVYKKNGDLDYIAPYKNGKPLTAKRLKASDDMIDEISQDLKEILGDDIKITVKEENSLENKK
;
A
#
# COMPACT_ATOMS: atom_id res chain seq x y z
N MET A 1 -19.89 23.40 -39.39
CA MET A 1 -18.87 24.35 -38.90
C MET A 1 -18.57 23.97 -37.47
N GLY A 2 -17.45 23.28 -37.22
CA GLY A 2 -17.06 22.94 -35.85
C GLY A 2 -16.65 24.22 -35.14
N THR A 3 -17.34 24.59 -34.08
CA THR A 3 -16.91 25.67 -33.19
C THR A 3 -15.57 25.25 -32.59
N THR A 4 -14.49 25.91 -33.00
CA THR A 4 -13.16 25.74 -32.39
C THR A 4 -13.28 26.13 -30.91
N GLU A 5 -12.96 25.20 -30.00
CA GLU A 5 -12.93 25.49 -28.57
C GLU A 5 -11.90 26.60 -28.29
N LYS A 6 -12.26 27.58 -27.45
CA LYS A 6 -11.31 28.64 -27.06
C LYS A 6 -10.17 28.02 -26.25
N GLU A 7 -8.94 28.25 -26.65
CA GLU A 7 -7.75 27.80 -25.91
C GLU A 7 -7.07 28.97 -25.20
N MET A 8 -6.54 28.74 -24.00
CA MET A 8 -5.90 29.78 -23.18
C MET A 8 -4.80 29.18 -22.31
N ASN A 9 -3.71 29.91 -22.10
CA ASN A 9 -2.73 29.53 -21.09
C ASN A 9 -3.37 29.70 -19.69
N ILE A 10 -3.20 28.74 -18.78
CA ILE A 10 -3.79 28.82 -17.43
C ILE A 10 -3.33 30.07 -16.67
N LEU A 11 -2.16 30.62 -16.98
CA LEU A 11 -1.62 31.85 -16.38
C LEU A 11 -2.42 33.12 -16.76
N GLU A 12 -3.26 33.02 -17.79
CA GLU A 12 -4.22 34.06 -18.20
C GLU A 12 -5.60 33.86 -17.58
N LEU A 13 -5.73 32.91 -16.65
CA LEU A 13 -6.94 32.63 -15.89
C LEU A 13 -6.72 32.92 -14.41
N ASN A 14 -7.79 33.34 -13.73
CA ASN A 14 -7.85 33.47 -12.28
C ASN A 14 -8.85 32.47 -11.72
N GLN A 15 -8.55 31.85 -10.57
CA GLN A 15 -9.50 31.04 -9.83
C GLN A 15 -9.97 31.81 -8.59
N ASP A 16 -11.27 31.87 -8.38
CA ASP A 16 -11.85 32.40 -7.15
C ASP A 16 -11.72 31.34 -6.04
N GLU A 17 -11.02 31.66 -4.95
CA GLU A 17 -10.74 30.70 -3.87
C GLU A 17 -11.99 30.26 -3.08
N LYS A 18 -13.06 31.07 -3.08
CA LYS A 18 -14.29 30.75 -2.35
C LYS A 18 -15.20 29.82 -3.12
N THR A 19 -15.28 30.02 -4.43
CA THR A 19 -16.21 29.33 -5.33
C THR A 19 -15.53 28.25 -6.17
N GLY A 20 -14.21 28.29 -6.32
CA GLY A 20 -13.43 27.45 -7.22
C GLY A 20 -13.61 27.80 -8.70
N LEU A 21 -14.41 28.82 -9.03
CA LEU A 21 -14.73 29.19 -10.40
C LEU A 21 -13.54 29.86 -11.09
N VAL A 22 -13.35 29.52 -12.36
CA VAL A 22 -12.26 30.01 -13.20
C VAL A 22 -12.75 31.09 -14.16
N TYR A 23 -12.03 32.21 -14.19
CA TYR A 23 -12.33 33.40 -14.97
C TYR A 23 -11.17 33.78 -15.87
N ILE A 24 -11.46 34.39 -17.01
CA ILE A 24 -10.45 35.05 -17.83
C ILE A 24 -9.94 36.28 -17.06
N LYS A 25 -8.61 36.35 -16.88
CA LYS A 25 -7.94 37.47 -16.20
C LYS A 25 -8.37 38.81 -16.79
N ASP A 26 -8.50 39.81 -15.95
CA ASP A 26 -8.90 41.19 -16.29
C ASP A 26 -10.31 41.38 -16.90
N SER A 27 -11.09 40.31 -17.11
CA SER A 27 -12.45 40.40 -17.67
C SER A 27 -13.57 40.00 -16.70
N LYS A 28 -13.23 39.35 -15.58
CA LYS A 28 -14.19 38.70 -14.64
C LYS A 28 -15.22 37.77 -15.34
N LYS A 29 -14.99 37.37 -16.59
CA LYS A 29 -15.86 36.48 -17.36
C LYS A 29 -15.48 35.03 -17.08
N LEU A 30 -16.47 34.20 -16.75
CA LEU A 30 -16.27 32.76 -16.57
C LEU A 30 -15.66 32.15 -17.83
N PHE A 31 -14.68 31.28 -17.62
CA PHE A 31 -13.95 30.65 -18.71
C PHE A 31 -14.69 29.40 -19.21
N THR A 32 -14.93 29.36 -20.52
CA THR A 32 -15.38 28.16 -21.25
C THR A 32 -14.39 27.90 -22.37
N GLY A 33 -13.76 26.73 -22.37
CA GLY A 33 -12.68 26.38 -23.29
C GLY A 33 -11.65 25.44 -22.69
N VAL A 34 -10.48 25.38 -23.34
CA VAL A 34 -9.33 24.56 -22.97
C VAL A 34 -8.27 25.44 -22.30
N GLY A 35 -8.00 25.20 -21.02
CA GLY A 35 -6.83 25.73 -20.33
C GLY A 35 -5.61 24.85 -20.59
N LYS A 36 -4.46 25.46 -20.89
CA LYS A 36 -3.19 24.78 -21.18
C LYS A 36 -2.11 25.20 -20.20
N THR A 37 -1.28 24.24 -19.78
CA THR A 37 -0.02 24.51 -19.05
C THR A 37 1.16 24.05 -19.90
N TYR A 38 2.33 24.60 -19.63
CA TYR A 38 3.55 24.34 -20.37
C TYR A 38 4.72 24.17 -19.41
N TYR A 39 5.64 23.28 -19.76
CA TYR A 39 6.94 23.17 -19.11
C TYR A 39 7.77 24.45 -19.34
N GLU A 40 8.84 24.62 -18.55
CA GLU A 40 9.80 25.71 -18.74
C GLU A 40 10.44 25.70 -20.15
N SER A 41 10.57 24.52 -20.76
CA SER A 41 11.02 24.37 -22.15
C SER A 41 10.02 24.86 -23.21
N GLY A 42 8.81 25.24 -22.80
CA GLY A 42 7.72 25.66 -23.67
C GLY A 42 6.89 24.51 -24.26
N LYS A 43 7.21 23.25 -23.94
CA LYS A 43 6.42 22.09 -24.37
C LYS A 43 5.11 21.99 -23.58
N LEU A 44 4.05 21.51 -24.23
CA LEU A 44 2.74 21.32 -23.61
C LEU A 44 2.84 20.31 -22.45
N GLU A 45 2.41 20.73 -21.27
CA GLU A 45 2.43 19.92 -20.05
C GLU A 45 1.05 19.34 -19.75
N SER A 46 -0.01 20.14 -19.85
CA SER A 46 -1.36 19.65 -19.61
C SER A 46 -2.45 20.45 -20.29
N ILE A 47 -3.60 19.83 -20.47
CA ILE A 47 -4.84 20.46 -20.92
C ILE A 47 -5.98 20.14 -19.95
N PHE A 48 -6.80 21.14 -19.66
CA PHE A 48 -8.01 21.01 -18.85
C PHE A 48 -9.16 21.70 -19.54
N ARG A 49 -10.35 21.09 -19.52
CA ARG A 49 -11.56 21.65 -20.14
C ARG A 49 -12.44 22.29 -19.09
N PHE A 50 -12.92 23.48 -19.40
CA PHE A 50 -13.79 24.28 -18.56
C PHE A 50 -15.08 24.60 -19.28
N LYS A 51 -16.18 24.57 -18.53
CA LYS A 51 -17.49 25.05 -18.92
C LYS A 51 -18.01 25.95 -17.82
N ASP A 52 -18.25 27.21 -18.16
CA ASP A 52 -18.77 28.24 -17.25
C ASP A 52 -17.92 28.36 -15.97
N GLY A 53 -16.59 28.31 -16.14
CA GLY A 53 -15.59 28.41 -15.07
C GLY A 53 -15.39 27.14 -14.25
N VAL A 54 -16.06 26.03 -14.59
CA VAL A 54 -15.98 24.76 -13.87
C VAL A 54 -15.30 23.70 -14.74
N LEU A 55 -14.46 22.84 -14.16
CA LEU A 55 -13.87 21.71 -14.89
C LEU A 55 -14.95 20.75 -15.40
N GLU A 56 -14.94 20.48 -16.69
CA GLU A 56 -15.94 19.64 -17.37
C GLU A 56 -15.29 18.89 -18.54
N GLY A 57 -15.32 17.56 -18.50
CA GLY A 57 -14.71 16.69 -19.51
C GLY A 57 -13.28 16.28 -19.21
N ASN A 58 -12.50 15.99 -20.26
CA ASN A 58 -11.17 15.38 -20.11
C ASN A 58 -10.09 16.41 -19.71
N GLY A 59 -9.32 16.06 -18.68
CA GLY A 59 -8.00 16.64 -18.39
C GLY A 59 -6.89 15.67 -18.80
N ILE A 60 -5.88 16.13 -19.53
CA ILE A 60 -4.79 15.27 -20.03
C ILE A 60 -3.46 15.94 -19.69
N GLY A 61 -2.59 15.19 -19.01
CA GLY A 61 -1.21 15.57 -18.79
C GLY A 61 -0.29 14.84 -19.76
N TYR A 62 0.82 15.47 -20.09
CA TYR A 62 1.87 14.94 -20.93
C TYR A 62 3.17 14.92 -20.13
N TYR A 63 4.08 14.03 -20.52
CA TYR A 63 5.50 14.14 -20.23
C TYR A 63 6.13 15.17 -21.17
N GLU A 64 7.33 15.63 -20.84
CA GLU A 64 8.08 16.54 -21.71
C GLU A 64 8.51 15.90 -23.05
N SER A 65 8.45 14.56 -23.14
CA SER A 65 8.56 13.83 -24.41
C SER A 65 7.32 13.93 -25.31
N GLY A 66 6.21 14.49 -24.80
CA GLY A 66 4.92 14.60 -25.50
C GLY A 66 4.01 13.38 -25.34
N LYS A 67 4.47 12.32 -24.67
CA LYS A 67 3.64 11.15 -24.33
C LYS A 67 2.68 11.49 -23.19
N ILE A 68 1.50 10.87 -23.16
CA ILE A 68 0.52 11.10 -22.09
C ILE A 68 1.08 10.61 -20.75
N SER A 69 0.99 11.43 -19.71
CA SER A 69 1.37 11.09 -18.33
C SER A 69 0.16 10.73 -17.48
N PHE A 70 -0.98 11.39 -17.70
CA PHE A 70 -2.24 11.06 -17.03
C PHE A 70 -3.47 11.51 -17.82
N THR A 71 -4.60 10.89 -17.51
CA THR A 71 -5.93 11.28 -17.98
C THR A 71 -6.93 11.32 -16.82
N PHE A 72 -7.63 12.44 -16.69
CA PHE A 72 -8.74 12.66 -15.77
C PHE A 72 -10.03 12.92 -16.53
N ASN A 73 -11.15 12.59 -15.90
CA ASN A 73 -12.48 12.95 -16.36
C ASN A 73 -13.14 13.79 -15.28
N PHE A 74 -13.63 14.96 -15.63
CA PHE A 74 -14.31 15.88 -14.73
C PHE A 74 -15.79 15.97 -15.09
N THR A 75 -16.64 16.03 -14.06
CA THR A 75 -18.06 16.34 -14.18
C THR A 75 -18.39 17.36 -13.10
N LYS A 76 -18.84 18.55 -13.49
CA LYS A 76 -19.21 19.63 -12.57
C LYS A 76 -18.11 19.94 -11.53
N GLY A 77 -16.85 19.95 -11.97
CA GLY A 77 -15.70 20.29 -11.14
C GLY A 77 -15.06 19.10 -10.42
N ASN A 78 -15.75 17.96 -10.34
CA ASN A 78 -15.27 16.79 -9.62
C ASN A 78 -14.72 15.73 -10.58
N ILE A 79 -13.67 15.03 -10.16
CA ILE A 79 -13.18 13.86 -10.89
C ILE A 79 -14.24 12.77 -10.84
N ASN A 80 -14.57 12.18 -11.99
CA ASN A 80 -15.61 11.17 -12.11
C ASN A 80 -15.26 10.12 -13.18
N GLY A 81 -15.54 8.85 -12.90
CA GLY A 81 -15.19 7.74 -13.79
C GLY A 81 -13.75 7.23 -13.59
N ILE A 82 -13.21 6.57 -14.62
CA ILE A 82 -11.86 5.99 -14.56
C ILE A 82 -10.83 7.06 -14.91
N THR A 83 -9.84 7.22 -14.04
CA THR A 83 -8.63 8.01 -14.29
C THR A 83 -7.45 7.07 -14.48
N LYS A 84 -6.47 7.49 -15.27
CA LYS A 84 -5.28 6.68 -15.57
C LYS A 84 -4.03 7.52 -15.44
N SER A 85 -2.96 6.91 -14.96
CA SER A 85 -1.60 7.43 -15.16
C SER A 85 -0.79 6.43 -15.95
N TYR A 86 0.24 6.92 -16.63
CA TYR A 86 1.06 6.14 -17.54
C TYR A 86 2.51 6.31 -17.13
N TYR A 87 3.32 5.32 -17.47
CA TYR A 87 4.76 5.46 -17.52
C TYR A 87 5.17 6.19 -18.80
N GLU A 88 6.40 6.70 -18.85
CA GLU A 88 6.91 7.35 -20.06
C GLU A 88 7.12 6.36 -21.23
N SER A 89 7.09 5.05 -20.98
CA SER A 89 6.99 4.05 -22.05
C SER A 89 5.64 4.10 -22.79
N GLY A 90 4.61 4.70 -22.18
CA GLY A 90 3.22 4.67 -22.63
C GLY A 90 2.39 3.55 -22.00
N LYS A 91 3.01 2.66 -21.21
CA LYS A 91 2.28 1.63 -20.45
C LYS A 91 1.52 2.25 -19.29
N ILE A 92 0.38 1.64 -18.95
CA ILE A 92 -0.44 2.10 -17.82
C ILE A 92 0.34 1.87 -16.53
N ARG A 93 0.36 2.88 -15.67
CA ARG A 93 0.95 2.85 -14.32
C ARG A 93 -0.12 2.69 -13.26
N THR A 94 -1.23 3.41 -13.37
CA THR A 94 -2.38 3.26 -12.46
C THR A 94 -3.71 3.44 -13.18
N GLU A 95 -4.74 2.78 -12.67
CA GLU A 95 -6.14 2.99 -13.02
C GLU A 95 -6.97 3.12 -11.75
N LYS A 96 -7.74 4.19 -11.62
CA LYS A 96 -8.50 4.48 -10.40
C LYS A 96 -9.91 4.92 -10.73
N LYS A 97 -10.91 4.36 -10.05
CA LYS A 97 -12.30 4.76 -10.21
C LYS A 97 -12.67 5.85 -9.19
N PHE A 98 -13.22 6.94 -9.70
CA PHE A 98 -13.74 8.04 -8.90
C PHE A 98 -15.25 8.21 -9.12
N ILE A 99 -15.94 8.61 -8.05
CA ILE A 99 -17.32 9.10 -8.07
C ILE A 99 -17.34 10.40 -7.26
N ASP A 100 -17.77 11.50 -7.88
CA ASP A 100 -17.87 12.82 -7.26
C ASP A 100 -16.60 13.22 -6.47
N GLY A 101 -15.43 13.03 -7.08
CA GLY A 101 -14.13 13.42 -6.54
C GLY A 101 -13.54 12.44 -5.52
N LYS A 102 -14.25 11.37 -5.15
CA LYS A 102 -13.77 10.36 -4.20
C LYS A 102 -13.44 9.06 -4.90
N LEU A 103 -12.40 8.35 -4.45
CA LEU A 103 -12.15 6.98 -4.89
C LEU A 103 -13.32 6.09 -4.48
N ASP A 104 -13.95 5.44 -5.44
CA ASP A 104 -15.11 4.59 -5.20
C ASP A 104 -15.16 3.45 -6.23
N GLY A 105 -14.80 2.26 -5.78
CA GLY A 105 -14.55 1.06 -6.58
C GLY A 105 -13.07 0.71 -6.67
N SER A 106 -12.66 0.14 -7.81
CA SER A 106 -11.33 -0.43 -7.98
C SER A 106 -10.23 0.61 -8.18
N SER A 107 -9.08 0.35 -7.56
CA SER A 107 -7.79 1.01 -7.80
C SER A 107 -6.77 -0.06 -8.15
N LYS A 108 -6.08 0.09 -9.28
CA LYS A 108 -5.03 -0.84 -9.74
C LYS A 108 -3.75 -0.09 -10.04
N GLY A 109 -2.63 -0.68 -9.67
CA GLY A 109 -1.30 -0.25 -10.07
C GLY A 109 -0.60 -1.35 -10.84
N TYR A 110 0.26 -0.96 -11.75
CA TYR A 110 1.02 -1.87 -12.60
C TYR A 110 2.50 -1.53 -12.53
N TYR A 111 3.36 -2.52 -12.65
CA TYR A 111 4.78 -2.36 -12.91
C TYR A 111 5.03 -1.97 -14.37
N GLU A 112 6.21 -1.44 -14.67
CA GLU A 112 6.62 -1.09 -16.03
C GLU A 112 6.64 -2.31 -16.97
N ASN A 113 6.80 -3.53 -16.44
CA ASN A 113 6.71 -4.76 -17.22
C ASN A 113 5.26 -5.13 -17.60
N GLY A 114 4.25 -4.41 -17.09
CA GLY A 114 2.82 -4.60 -17.36
C GLY A 114 2.11 -5.53 -16.38
N LYS A 115 2.83 -6.19 -15.46
CA LYS A 115 2.22 -6.98 -14.39
C LYS A 115 1.61 -6.08 -13.33
N ILE A 116 0.58 -6.58 -12.67
CA ILE A 116 -0.10 -5.87 -11.59
C ILE A 116 0.87 -5.73 -10.40
N ALA A 117 0.93 -4.54 -9.83
CA ALA A 117 1.65 -4.24 -8.60
C ALA A 117 0.72 -4.26 -7.38
N TYR A 118 -0.50 -3.74 -7.54
CA TYR A 118 -1.54 -3.80 -6.51
C TYR A 118 -2.94 -3.75 -7.11
N GLU A 119 -3.90 -4.30 -6.37
CA GLU A 119 -5.34 -4.17 -6.58
C GLU A 119 -5.99 -3.85 -5.25
N GLU A 120 -6.74 -2.76 -5.19
CA GLU A 120 -7.39 -2.27 -3.97
C GLU A 120 -8.83 -1.90 -4.28
N ASN A 121 -9.68 -1.97 -3.26
CA ASN A 121 -11.08 -1.55 -3.35
C ASN A 121 -11.35 -0.39 -2.41
N TYR A 122 -12.07 0.62 -2.91
CA TYR A 122 -12.44 1.81 -2.19
C TYR A 122 -13.96 1.97 -2.12
N LEU A 123 -14.44 2.57 -1.04
CA LEU A 123 -15.82 3.04 -0.88
C LEU A 123 -15.77 4.44 -0.27
N ASN A 124 -16.34 5.43 -0.94
CA ASN A 124 -16.37 6.83 -0.47
C ASN A 124 -15.00 7.40 -0.04
N GLY A 125 -13.94 7.05 -0.76
CA GLY A 125 -12.58 7.50 -0.52
C GLY A 125 -11.78 6.67 0.50
N LYS A 126 -12.38 5.64 1.09
CA LYS A 126 -11.74 4.77 2.08
C LYS A 126 -11.47 3.38 1.53
N LEU A 127 -10.36 2.75 1.89
CA LEU A 127 -10.11 1.34 1.62
C LEU A 127 -11.21 0.50 2.25
N ASN A 128 -11.87 -0.31 1.43
CA ASN A 128 -13.00 -1.13 1.84
C ASN A 128 -13.18 -2.32 0.90
N GLY A 129 -12.83 -3.51 1.38
CA GLY A 129 -12.82 -4.77 0.64
C GLY A 129 -11.42 -5.39 0.59
N ASN A 130 -11.23 -6.30 -0.35
CA ASN A 130 -9.95 -6.97 -0.54
C ASN A 130 -8.90 -6.03 -1.14
N SER A 131 -7.67 -6.16 -0.67
CA SER A 131 -6.48 -5.53 -1.25
C SER A 131 -5.40 -6.58 -1.46
N LYS A 132 -4.79 -6.58 -2.64
CA LYS A 132 -3.70 -7.49 -3.01
C LYS A 132 -2.50 -6.71 -3.50
N PHE A 133 -1.33 -7.14 -3.08
CA PHE A 133 -0.05 -6.61 -3.53
C PHE A 133 0.75 -7.74 -4.15
N TYR A 134 1.55 -7.43 -5.16
CA TYR A 134 2.30 -8.41 -5.93
C TYR A 134 3.77 -7.99 -6.01
N TYR A 135 4.64 -8.96 -6.23
CA TYR A 135 6.02 -8.73 -6.64
C TYR A 135 6.09 -8.45 -8.14
N GLU A 136 7.21 -7.90 -8.61
CA GLU A 136 7.41 -7.60 -10.03
C GLU A 136 7.44 -8.86 -10.90
N ASN A 137 7.76 -10.02 -10.32
CA ASN A 137 7.65 -11.32 -10.98
C ASN A 137 6.17 -11.78 -11.16
N GLY A 138 5.21 -11.12 -10.53
CA GLY A 138 3.77 -11.42 -10.59
C GLY A 138 3.25 -12.30 -9.46
N ASN A 139 4.12 -12.79 -8.58
CA ASN A 139 3.73 -13.57 -7.41
C ASN A 139 3.05 -12.67 -6.37
N LEU A 140 2.07 -13.22 -5.67
CA LEU A 140 1.37 -12.52 -4.60
C LEU A 140 2.37 -12.19 -3.49
N LYS A 141 2.38 -10.93 -3.05
CA LYS A 141 3.20 -10.42 -1.95
C LYS A 141 2.37 -10.32 -0.67
N ALA A 142 1.14 -9.83 -0.78
CA ALA A 142 0.23 -9.75 0.35
C ALA A 142 -1.24 -9.82 -0.10
N ASP A 143 -2.09 -10.42 0.75
CA ASP A 143 -3.55 -10.44 0.63
C ASP A 143 -4.15 -9.93 1.95
N LEU A 144 -4.96 -8.88 1.86
CA LEU A 144 -5.50 -8.16 3.01
C LEU A 144 -6.98 -7.85 2.80
N PHE A 145 -7.68 -7.62 3.90
CA PHE A 145 -9.04 -7.09 3.88
C PHE A 145 -9.13 -5.82 4.73
N TYR A 146 -9.70 -4.78 4.13
CA TYR A 146 -9.97 -3.51 4.79
C TYR A 146 -11.47 -3.27 4.97
N LYS A 147 -11.84 -2.60 6.06
CA LYS A 147 -13.15 -2.03 6.30
C LYS A 147 -12.98 -0.62 6.83
N ASN A 148 -13.38 0.37 6.04
CA ASN A 148 -13.23 1.80 6.37
C ASN A 148 -11.80 2.18 6.80
N ASP A 149 -10.80 1.86 5.96
CA ASP A 149 -9.36 2.08 6.18
C ASP A 149 -8.70 1.23 7.28
N MET A 150 -9.46 0.39 7.98
CA MET A 150 -8.93 -0.50 9.03
C MET A 150 -8.81 -1.92 8.53
N LEU A 151 -7.73 -2.62 8.88
CA LEU A 151 -7.63 -4.06 8.65
C LEU A 151 -8.75 -4.79 9.42
N ASP A 152 -9.51 -5.64 8.75
CA ASP A 152 -10.65 -6.35 9.35
C ASP A 152 -10.81 -7.73 8.73
N GLY A 153 -9.92 -8.64 9.09
CA GLY A 153 -9.84 -9.98 8.54
C GLY A 153 -8.42 -10.53 8.57
N THR A 154 -8.18 -11.58 7.80
CA THR A 154 -6.86 -12.22 7.71
C THR A 154 -5.96 -11.45 6.73
N VAL A 155 -4.75 -11.16 7.18
CA VAL A 155 -3.63 -10.67 6.38
C VAL A 155 -2.68 -11.83 6.15
N ILE A 156 -2.32 -12.07 4.90
CA ILE A 156 -1.33 -13.09 4.52
C ILE A 156 -0.22 -12.44 3.74
N GLU A 157 1.02 -12.67 4.15
CA GLU A 157 2.21 -12.19 3.47
C GLU A 157 3.03 -13.35 2.92
N TYR A 158 3.71 -13.09 1.81
CA TYR A 158 4.46 -14.10 1.06
C TYR A 158 5.84 -13.57 0.68
N LEU A 159 6.80 -14.48 0.54
CA LEU A 159 8.07 -14.27 -0.14
C LEU A 159 7.86 -14.25 -1.66
N GLU A 160 8.88 -13.74 -2.36
CA GLU A 160 8.87 -13.67 -3.83
C GLU A 160 8.77 -15.05 -4.51
N ASP A 161 9.17 -16.14 -3.84
CA ASP A 161 9.02 -17.52 -4.32
C ASP A 161 7.63 -18.12 -4.04
N GLY A 162 6.72 -17.35 -3.43
CA GLY A 162 5.34 -17.73 -3.13
C GLY A 162 5.14 -18.45 -1.79
N LYS A 163 6.20 -18.67 -0.99
CA LYS A 163 6.03 -19.21 0.37
C LYS A 163 5.49 -18.15 1.30
N LYS A 164 4.62 -18.53 2.24
CA LYS A 164 4.10 -17.61 3.26
C LYS A 164 5.22 -17.18 4.21
N THR A 165 5.21 -15.92 4.61
CA THR A 165 6.02 -15.39 5.72
C THR A 165 5.17 -15.24 6.97
N SER A 166 3.92 -14.81 6.83
CA SER A 166 3.03 -14.57 7.96
C SER A 166 1.55 -14.81 7.61
N VAL A 167 0.76 -15.13 8.62
CA VAL A 167 -0.70 -15.09 8.60
C VAL A 167 -1.13 -14.41 9.90
N SER A 168 -1.82 -13.28 9.81
CA SER A 168 -2.23 -12.48 10.97
C SER A 168 -3.72 -12.15 10.89
N ASN A 169 -4.45 -12.23 12.00
CA ASN A 169 -5.86 -11.88 12.03
C ASN A 169 -6.06 -10.51 12.67
N TYR A 170 -6.89 -9.68 12.04
CA TYR A 170 -7.19 -8.32 12.47
C TYR A 170 -8.70 -8.11 12.64
N LYS A 171 -9.05 -7.24 13.59
CA LYS A 171 -10.41 -6.74 13.79
C LYS A 171 -10.36 -5.24 14.11
N ASN A 172 -11.02 -4.43 13.30
CA ASN A 172 -11.02 -2.95 13.44
C ASN A 172 -9.60 -2.35 13.58
N GLY A 173 -8.66 -2.86 12.79
CA GLY A 173 -7.28 -2.37 12.73
C GLY A 173 -6.33 -2.95 13.78
N LYS A 174 -6.84 -3.79 14.70
CA LYS A 174 -6.05 -4.40 15.77
C LYS A 174 -5.84 -5.88 15.53
N LEU A 175 -4.66 -6.42 15.87
CA LEU A 175 -4.41 -7.85 15.92
C LEU A 175 -5.38 -8.53 16.90
N GLU A 176 -6.07 -9.55 16.43
CA GLU A 176 -7.11 -10.27 17.15
C GLU A 176 -7.14 -11.73 16.69
N GLY A 177 -6.86 -12.65 17.62
CA GLY A 177 -6.73 -14.08 17.35
C GLY A 177 -5.31 -14.49 16.99
N GLU A 178 -5.20 -15.54 16.19
CA GLU A 178 -3.92 -16.19 15.88
C GLU A 178 -3.07 -15.35 14.92
N LYS A 179 -1.76 -15.28 15.20
CA LYS A 179 -0.70 -14.84 14.30
C LYS A 179 0.31 -16.00 14.15
N LEU A 180 0.59 -16.34 12.91
CA LEU A 180 1.56 -17.35 12.51
C LEU A 180 2.69 -16.69 11.72
N SER A 181 3.94 -17.00 12.06
CA SER A 181 5.12 -16.63 11.24
C SER A 181 5.83 -17.90 10.80
N TYR A 182 6.44 -17.86 9.61
CA TYR A 182 7.07 -19.02 8.96
C TYR A 182 8.53 -18.73 8.63
N TYR A 183 9.33 -19.79 8.65
CA TYR A 183 10.70 -19.79 8.13
C TYR A 183 10.72 -19.70 6.60
N LYS A 184 11.87 -19.31 6.02
CA LYS A 184 12.05 -19.26 4.55
C LYS A 184 11.90 -20.60 3.83
N ASN A 185 12.10 -21.71 4.54
CA ASN A 185 11.84 -23.06 4.02
C ASN A 185 10.34 -23.42 4.04
N GLY A 186 9.48 -22.60 4.65
CA GLY A 186 8.04 -22.78 4.79
C GLY A 186 7.59 -23.50 6.08
N SER A 187 8.49 -23.95 6.95
CA SER A 187 8.10 -24.53 8.25
C SER A 187 7.59 -23.44 9.19
N LEU A 188 6.61 -23.80 10.04
CA LEU A 188 6.09 -22.90 11.07
C LEU A 188 7.23 -22.48 12.01
N TYR A 189 7.31 -21.19 12.30
CA TYR A 189 8.31 -20.63 13.20
C TYR A 189 7.66 -20.21 14.53
N ILE A 190 6.62 -19.38 14.46
CA ILE A 190 5.98 -18.81 15.64
C ILE A 190 4.48 -18.95 15.49
N GLU A 191 3.82 -19.36 16.56
CA GLU A 191 2.38 -19.30 16.76
C GLU A 191 2.13 -18.45 18.01
N ALA A 192 1.30 -17.42 17.90
CA ALA A 192 0.91 -16.57 19.01
C ALA A 192 -0.56 -16.17 18.89
N ASN A 193 -1.21 -15.89 20.02
CA ASN A 193 -2.57 -15.37 20.05
C ASN A 193 -2.59 -13.96 20.63
N TYR A 194 -3.45 -13.13 20.05
CA TYR A 194 -3.61 -11.72 20.39
C TYR A 194 -5.07 -11.41 20.73
N SER A 195 -5.27 -10.46 21.63
CA SER A 195 -6.53 -9.79 21.90
C SER A 195 -6.27 -8.30 21.96
N ASN A 196 -6.88 -7.53 21.05
CA ASN A 196 -6.69 -6.08 20.94
C ASN A 196 -5.21 -5.62 20.94
N ASP A 197 -4.40 -6.21 20.04
CA ASP A 197 -2.95 -5.98 19.91
C ASP A 197 -2.06 -6.53 21.06
N GLU A 198 -2.66 -7.05 22.13
CA GLU A 198 -1.92 -7.62 23.24
C GLU A 198 -1.84 -9.14 23.13
N LEU A 199 -0.66 -9.72 23.42
CA LEU A 199 -0.50 -11.18 23.52
C LEU A 199 -1.42 -11.74 24.61
N ASP A 200 -2.26 -12.71 24.24
CA ASP A 200 -3.22 -13.37 25.13
C ASP A 200 -3.35 -14.84 24.73
N GLY A 201 -2.70 -15.70 25.50
CA GLY A 201 -2.53 -17.12 25.19
C GLY A 201 -1.06 -17.54 25.14
N ASP A 202 -0.83 -18.77 24.70
CA ASP A 202 0.53 -19.29 24.57
C ASP A 202 1.21 -18.75 23.31
N ILE A 203 2.47 -18.36 23.46
CA ILE A 203 3.41 -18.21 22.35
C ILE A 203 4.16 -19.52 22.24
N LYS A 204 4.20 -20.08 21.03
CA LYS A 204 4.98 -21.27 20.70
C LYS A 204 6.01 -20.92 19.64
N VAL A 205 7.24 -21.35 19.85
CA VAL A 205 8.32 -21.22 18.88
C VAL A 205 8.82 -22.60 18.52
N TYR A 206 8.97 -22.83 17.23
CA TYR A 206 9.34 -24.10 16.63
C TYR A 206 10.71 -23.98 15.97
N LYS A 207 11.44 -25.09 15.87
CA LYS A 207 12.67 -25.21 15.07
C LYS A 207 12.34 -25.47 13.60
N LYS A 208 13.33 -25.36 12.72
CA LYS A 208 13.17 -25.61 11.27
C LYS A 208 12.73 -27.04 10.93
N ASN A 209 12.99 -28.00 11.81
CA ASN A 209 12.55 -29.39 11.67
C ASN A 209 11.11 -29.64 12.16
N GLY A 210 10.45 -28.61 12.75
CA GLY A 210 9.09 -28.68 13.29
C GLY A 210 9.00 -29.00 14.78
N ASP A 211 10.12 -29.29 15.46
CA ASP A 211 10.11 -29.55 16.90
C ASP A 211 9.78 -28.27 17.68
N LEU A 212 8.96 -28.39 18.73
CA LEU A 212 8.69 -27.28 19.65
C LEU A 212 9.96 -26.93 20.45
N ASP A 213 10.44 -25.71 20.30
CA ASP A 213 11.63 -25.19 21.01
C ASP A 213 11.24 -24.46 22.29
N TYR A 214 10.15 -23.70 22.24
CA TYR A 214 9.70 -22.86 23.34
C TYR A 214 8.20 -22.71 23.39
N ILE A 215 7.68 -22.63 24.62
CA ILE A 215 6.31 -22.26 24.90
C ILE A 215 6.28 -21.38 26.15
N ALA A 216 5.52 -20.30 26.09
CA ALA A 216 5.25 -19.46 27.24
C ALA A 216 3.82 -18.89 27.22
N PRO A 217 3.10 -18.96 28.34
CA PRO A 217 1.78 -18.36 28.48
C PRO A 217 1.86 -16.85 28.70
N TYR A 218 1.02 -16.09 28.00
CA TYR A 218 0.87 -14.65 28.14
C TYR A 218 -0.57 -14.26 28.51
N LYS A 219 -0.70 -13.15 29.24
CA LYS A 219 -1.99 -12.49 29.46
C LYS A 219 -1.82 -10.98 29.41
N ASN A 220 -2.64 -10.31 28.59
CA ASN A 220 -2.62 -8.85 28.43
C ASN A 220 -1.20 -8.33 28.15
N GLY A 221 -0.52 -8.97 27.21
CA GLY A 221 0.85 -8.62 26.79
C GLY A 221 1.96 -9.04 27.76
N LYS A 222 1.65 -9.64 28.92
CA LYS A 222 2.66 -9.98 29.93
C LYS A 222 2.88 -11.49 30.03
N PRO A 223 4.15 -11.94 30.13
CA PRO A 223 4.43 -13.36 30.35
C PRO A 223 3.97 -13.77 31.75
N LEU A 224 3.28 -14.91 31.85
CA LEU A 224 2.86 -15.51 33.12
C LEU A 224 3.96 -16.38 33.74
N THR A 225 5.10 -16.55 33.05
CA THR A 225 6.26 -17.27 33.58
C THR A 225 7.52 -16.44 33.41
N ALA A 226 8.46 -16.55 34.37
CA ALA A 226 9.78 -15.92 34.27
C ALA A 226 10.76 -16.68 33.34
N LYS A 227 10.25 -17.68 32.59
CA LYS A 227 11.09 -18.55 31.75
C LYS A 227 11.52 -17.78 30.50
N ARG A 228 12.73 -17.26 30.55
CA ARG A 228 13.36 -16.63 29.38
C ARG A 228 13.65 -17.70 28.32
N LEU A 229 13.27 -17.39 27.09
CA LEU A 229 13.67 -18.17 25.92
C LEU A 229 15.21 -18.19 25.83
N LYS A 230 15.79 -19.39 25.70
CA LYS A 230 17.18 -19.55 25.23
C LYS A 230 17.09 -19.80 23.73
N ALA A 231 17.59 -18.86 22.93
CA ALA A 231 17.63 -19.03 21.48
C ALA A 231 18.44 -20.30 21.12
N SER A 232 17.86 -21.21 20.34
CA SER A 232 18.63 -22.27 19.70
C SER A 232 19.43 -21.70 18.54
N ASP A 233 20.44 -22.44 18.06
CA ASP A 233 21.28 -22.00 16.94
C ASP A 233 20.43 -21.70 15.68
N ASP A 234 19.36 -22.49 15.45
CA ASP A 234 18.37 -22.27 14.40
C ASP A 234 17.62 -20.92 14.51
N MET A 235 17.48 -20.38 15.73
CA MET A 235 16.85 -19.09 15.99
C MET A 235 17.81 -17.91 15.85
N ILE A 236 19.12 -18.13 16.05
CA ILE A 236 20.14 -17.06 16.01
C ILE A 236 20.39 -16.59 14.58
N ASP A 237 20.41 -17.51 13.61
CA ASP A 237 20.59 -17.20 12.18
C ASP A 237 19.40 -16.43 11.58
N GLU A 238 18.23 -16.50 12.23
CA GLU A 238 16.97 -15.87 11.79
C GLU A 238 16.25 -15.22 12.97
N ILE A 239 16.95 -14.39 13.77
CA ILE A 239 16.26 -13.48 14.69
C ILE A 239 15.45 -12.51 13.83
N SER A 240 14.21 -12.91 13.55
CA SER A 240 13.25 -12.15 12.78
C SER A 240 12.84 -10.92 13.58
N GLN A 241 12.45 -9.87 12.87
CA GLN A 241 11.87 -8.68 13.48
C GLN A 241 10.66 -9.05 14.37
N ASP A 242 9.88 -10.06 13.99
CA ASP A 242 8.77 -10.61 14.79
C ASP A 242 9.20 -11.07 16.19
N LEU A 243 10.31 -11.80 16.35
CA LEU A 243 10.76 -12.25 17.69
C LEU A 243 11.23 -11.11 18.57
N LYS A 244 11.89 -10.11 17.97
CA LYS A 244 12.29 -8.90 18.69
C LYS A 244 11.08 -8.08 19.14
N GLU A 245 10.06 -7.97 18.29
CA GLU A 245 8.80 -7.29 18.62
C GLU A 245 8.01 -8.05 19.70
N ILE A 246 7.98 -9.37 19.64
CA ILE A 246 7.20 -10.22 20.55
C ILE A 246 7.86 -10.35 21.93
N LEU A 247 9.17 -10.61 21.97
CA LEU A 247 9.86 -10.96 23.21
C LEU A 247 10.73 -9.83 23.77
N GLY A 248 10.98 -8.75 23.02
CA GLY A 248 11.75 -7.60 23.50
C GLY A 248 13.03 -7.99 24.26
N ASP A 249 13.16 -7.49 25.49
CA ASP A 249 14.28 -7.78 26.41
C ASP A 249 14.19 -9.13 27.14
N ASP A 250 13.09 -9.89 26.97
CA ASP A 250 12.89 -11.20 27.59
C ASP A 250 13.66 -12.33 26.87
N ILE A 251 14.28 -12.03 25.72
CA ILE A 251 15.24 -12.93 25.07
C ILE A 251 16.61 -12.81 25.74
N LYS A 252 17.10 -13.91 26.35
CA LYS A 252 18.53 -14.05 26.62
C LYS A 252 19.20 -14.74 25.44
N ILE A 253 19.80 -13.97 24.54
CA ILE A 253 20.70 -14.50 23.51
C ILE A 253 21.93 -15.04 24.23
N THR A 254 22.04 -16.36 24.35
CA THR A 254 23.25 -17.01 24.85
C THR A 254 23.87 -17.69 23.65
N VAL A 255 24.82 -17.04 23.00
CA VAL A 255 25.63 -17.69 21.96
C VAL A 255 26.40 -18.80 22.68
N LYS A 256 26.29 -20.05 22.21
CA LYS A 256 27.23 -21.08 22.63
C LYS A 256 28.61 -20.65 22.15
N GLU A 257 29.43 -20.10 23.03
CA GLU A 257 30.87 -20.14 22.80
C GLU A 257 31.24 -21.62 22.69
N GLU A 258 31.64 -22.05 21.49
CA GLU A 258 32.22 -23.37 21.30
C GLU A 258 33.44 -23.48 22.22
N ASN A 259 33.27 -24.20 23.32
CA ASN A 259 34.40 -24.68 24.11
C ASN A 259 35.24 -25.58 23.21
N SER A 260 36.30 -25.02 22.65
CA SER A 260 37.43 -25.77 22.09
C SER A 260 38.13 -26.48 23.25
N LEU A 261 37.61 -27.65 23.59
CA LEU A 261 38.37 -28.69 24.27
C LEU A 261 39.40 -29.24 23.27
N GLU A 262 40.52 -28.54 23.10
CA GLU A 262 41.78 -29.19 22.73
C GLU A 262 42.46 -29.71 23.99
N ASN A 263 42.00 -30.89 24.42
CA ASN A 263 42.81 -31.81 25.21
C ASN A 263 43.40 -32.84 24.25
N LYS A 264 44.72 -32.78 24.02
CA LYS A 264 45.69 -33.83 23.62
C LYS A 264 46.89 -33.07 23.01
N LYS A 265 48.12 -33.13 23.51
CA LYS A 265 48.83 -34.14 24.29
C LYS A 265 50.06 -33.48 24.95
#